data_AF-A0A9P0CYB0-F1
#
_entry.id   AF-A0A9P0CYB0-F1
#
_cell.length_a   1.000
_cell.length_b   1.000
_cell.length_c   1.000
_cell.angle_alpha   90.00
_cell.angle_beta   90.00
_cell.angle_gamma   90.00
#
_symmetry.space_group_name_H-M   'P 1'
#
loop_
_entity.id
_entity.type
_entity.pdbx_description
1 polymer ?
#
loop_
_entity_poly.entity_id
_entity_poly.type
_entity_poly.pdbx_seq_one_letter_code
_entity_poly.pdbx_strand_id
1 'polypeptide(L)'
;MILRQIMRVVHPLRPVTLQKNILAGINGSDSYSTEIKDSVPQEEPTKKNISKAMKAYLERAKEHEDFMQKQREEFQIGKRHLANMMGEDPETFTQDDIDHAIEYLFPSGLYEKKARPLMKPPEEVFPQRKAAEFDESGRPYHFLFYTGKPNYYQVLHDISHHLIELNKFEDSMIRKKIQPDPNLALDLSGYQWIDKESLEEKLVETIGDKDYEYFINCFVRLTAVPYAYKIKDFIFEYTEPLLNQVQTYDAVKPHIDSDGKQFITVYECPRKAARGDVTIRFPGTGKITINNQGITYFEDVQSREQLLFPLIFTDMLNKVDIECNVSGGGPSGQAGALRWGIAWGLRSFVDQDIIEKMRIAGLLTKDYRTRERKKPGQWGARRKFTWKKR
;
A
#
# COMPACT_ATOMS: atom_id res chain seq x y z
N MET A 1 -1.05 30.47 -35.59
CA MET A 1 -0.55 31.70 -34.96
C MET A 1 -1.62 32.34 -34.08
N ILE A 2 -2.10 31.63 -33.04
CA ILE A 2 -2.82 32.09 -31.81
C ILE A 2 -2.97 30.81 -30.95
N LEU A 3 -1.87 30.31 -30.39
CA LEU A 3 -1.84 29.21 -29.41
C LEU A 3 -0.55 29.25 -28.57
N ARG A 4 0.08 30.42 -28.50
CA ARG A 4 1.29 30.72 -27.70
C ARG A 4 1.01 31.69 -26.54
N GLN A 5 -0.26 31.91 -26.17
CA GLN A 5 -0.65 33.00 -25.26
C GLN A 5 -1.40 32.58 -23.99
N ILE A 6 -1.35 31.31 -23.57
CA ILE A 6 -1.90 30.85 -22.27
C ILE A 6 -0.93 29.86 -21.60
N MET A 7 0.29 30.33 -21.32
CA MET A 7 1.32 29.63 -20.53
C MET A 7 2.10 30.65 -19.68
N ARG A 8 1.36 31.54 -18.98
CA ARG A 8 1.91 32.53 -18.05
C ARG A 8 1.05 32.62 -16.80
N VAL A 9 1.07 31.59 -15.96
CA VAL A 9 0.93 31.72 -14.49
C VAL A 9 1.68 30.53 -13.87
N VAL A 10 2.44 30.78 -12.80
CA VAL A 10 3.25 29.85 -11.97
C VAL A 10 4.70 29.65 -12.44
N HIS A 11 5.59 30.48 -11.88
CA HIS A 11 7.05 30.32 -11.91
C HIS A 11 7.52 29.26 -10.89
N PRO A 12 8.46 28.38 -11.24
CA PRO A 12 9.18 27.54 -10.28
C PRO A 12 10.29 28.34 -9.58
N LEU A 13 10.32 28.26 -8.25
CA LEU A 13 11.33 28.86 -7.38
C LEU A 13 12.73 28.32 -7.73
N ARG A 14 13.67 29.23 -8.04
CA ARG A 14 15.11 28.94 -8.20
C ARG A 14 15.80 28.89 -6.82
N PRO A 15 16.80 28.02 -6.65
CA PRO A 15 17.60 27.94 -5.42
C PRO A 15 18.52 29.17 -5.27
N VAL A 16 18.56 29.72 -4.06
CA VAL A 16 19.34 30.90 -3.68
C VAL A 16 20.83 30.54 -3.57
N THR A 17 21.64 31.09 -4.48
CA THR A 17 23.10 31.17 -4.36
C THR A 17 23.47 32.44 -3.58
N LEU A 18 23.93 32.28 -2.34
CA LEU A 18 24.50 33.40 -1.57
C LEU A 18 25.96 33.62 -2.01
N GLN A 19 26.20 34.79 -2.59
CA GLN A 19 27.50 35.26 -3.04
C GLN A 19 28.43 35.57 -1.87
N LYS A 20 29.69 35.18 -2.09
CA LYS A 20 30.89 35.63 -1.37
C LYS A 20 31.04 37.16 -1.46
N ASN A 21 31.56 37.72 -0.36
CA ASN A 21 32.38 38.93 -0.21
C ASN A 21 31.76 39.97 0.72
N ILE A 22 32.33 40.11 1.91
CA ILE A 22 32.84 41.36 2.51
C ILE A 22 33.67 40.93 3.73
N LEU A 23 35.00 41.05 3.62
CA LEU A 23 35.94 41.65 4.60
C LEU A 23 37.37 41.21 4.25
N ALA A 24 37.99 41.98 3.36
CA ALA A 24 39.44 42.12 3.32
C ALA A 24 39.81 43.24 4.30
N GLY A 25 40.66 42.94 5.27
CA GLY A 25 41.19 43.93 6.18
C GLY A 25 41.98 43.30 7.32
N ILE A 26 43.29 43.56 7.31
CA ILE A 26 44.25 43.40 8.40
C ILE A 26 45.00 42.05 8.39
N ASN A 27 46.09 42.07 7.60
CA ASN A 27 47.25 41.21 7.79
C ASN A 27 47.93 41.53 9.13
N GLY A 28 48.31 40.49 9.87
CA GLY A 28 49.29 40.57 10.96
C GLY A 28 48.71 40.47 12.36
N SER A 29 48.52 39.24 12.85
CA SER A 29 48.68 38.92 14.28
C SER A 29 48.86 37.43 14.45
N ASP A 30 50.08 37.06 14.83
CA ASP A 30 50.56 35.82 15.42
C ASP A 30 49.57 34.65 15.50
N SER A 31 49.87 33.63 14.70
CA SER A 31 49.46 32.26 14.96
C SER A 31 50.04 31.81 16.30
N TYR A 32 49.30 32.02 17.39
CA TYR A 32 49.36 31.10 18.52
C TYR A 32 48.66 29.81 18.12
N SER A 33 49.32 29.07 17.24
CA SER A 33 49.17 27.63 17.18
C SER A 33 49.65 27.11 18.53
N THR A 34 48.74 26.95 19.49
CA THR A 34 48.95 25.90 20.48
C THR A 34 48.90 24.60 19.70
N GLU A 35 50.09 24.16 19.27
CA GLU A 35 50.39 22.77 18.98
C GLU A 35 50.01 21.97 20.23
N ILE A 36 48.74 21.60 20.36
CA ILE A 36 48.38 20.41 21.12
C ILE A 36 48.81 19.26 20.21
N LYS A 37 50.08 18.86 20.37
CA LYS A 37 50.54 17.54 19.98
C LYS A 37 49.86 16.51 20.88
N ASP A 38 48.56 16.35 20.70
CA ASP A 38 47.90 15.09 21.02
C ASP A 38 48.00 14.25 19.75
N SER A 39 49.23 13.83 19.44
CA SER A 39 49.43 12.50 18.89
C SER A 39 49.00 11.54 19.98
N VAL A 40 47.68 11.36 20.15
CA VAL A 40 47.18 10.11 20.70
C VAL A 40 47.74 9.06 19.75
N PRO A 41 48.67 8.21 20.18
CA PRO A 41 49.06 7.09 19.35
C PRO A 41 47.74 6.37 19.05
N GLN A 42 47.42 6.14 17.77
CA GLN A 42 46.55 5.01 17.49
C GLN A 42 47.35 3.81 17.97
N GLU A 43 47.17 3.47 19.25
CA GLU A 43 47.60 2.19 19.77
C GLU A 43 46.90 1.18 18.87
N GLU A 44 47.67 0.56 17.97
CA GLU A 44 47.22 -0.66 17.32
C GLU A 44 46.67 -1.52 18.44
N PRO A 45 45.39 -1.94 18.38
CA PRO A 45 44.77 -2.62 19.50
C PRO A 45 45.66 -3.80 19.82
N THR A 46 46.25 -3.80 21.02
CA THR A 46 47.05 -4.93 21.50
C THR A 46 46.20 -6.16 21.24
N LYS A 47 46.65 -7.05 20.34
CA LYS A 47 45.89 -8.19 19.85
C LYS A 47 45.58 -9.09 21.04
N LYS A 48 44.49 -8.80 21.75
CA LYS A 48 43.96 -9.67 22.78
C LYS A 48 43.55 -10.94 22.08
N ASN A 49 43.84 -12.09 22.68
CA ASN A 49 43.47 -13.38 22.13
C ASN A 49 41.94 -13.49 22.10
N ILE A 50 41.35 -13.16 20.96
CA ILE A 50 39.92 -13.28 20.71
C ILE A 50 39.54 -14.76 20.77
N SER A 51 38.35 -15.05 21.28
CA SER A 51 37.83 -16.42 21.24
C SER A 51 37.69 -16.89 19.78
N LYS A 52 37.97 -18.17 19.52
CA LYS A 52 37.84 -18.75 18.16
C LYS A 52 36.44 -18.51 17.55
N ALA A 53 35.40 -18.55 18.39
CA ALA A 53 34.02 -18.30 17.97
C ALA A 53 33.80 -16.87 17.49
N MET A 54 34.40 -15.91 18.16
CA MET A 54 34.28 -14.48 17.87
C MET A 54 35.06 -14.10 16.60
N LYS A 55 36.25 -14.68 16.40
CA LYS A 55 36.97 -14.57 15.13
C LYS A 55 36.16 -15.14 13.95
N ALA A 56 35.59 -16.33 14.12
CA ALA A 56 34.76 -16.96 13.08
C ALA A 56 33.48 -16.17 12.78
N TYR A 57 32.94 -15.42 13.74
CA TYR A 57 31.81 -14.52 13.50
C TYR A 57 32.21 -13.32 12.65
N LEU A 58 33.34 -12.67 12.96
CA LEU A 58 33.85 -11.54 12.16
C LEU A 58 34.20 -11.95 10.73
N GLU A 59 34.83 -13.12 10.57
CA GLU A 59 35.11 -13.70 9.26
C GLU A 59 33.81 -13.92 8.47
N ARG A 60 32.78 -14.52 9.10
CA ARG A 60 31.46 -14.70 8.47
C ARG A 60 30.77 -13.40 8.08
N ALA A 61 30.90 -12.35 8.89
CA ALA A 61 30.33 -11.04 8.59
C ALA A 61 31.03 -10.40 7.37
N LYS A 62 32.37 -10.42 7.36
CA LYS A 62 33.18 -9.94 6.22
C LYS A 62 32.89 -10.72 4.94
N GLU A 63 32.82 -12.06 5.01
CA GLU A 63 32.47 -12.91 3.86
C GLU A 63 31.09 -12.58 3.28
N HIS A 64 30.11 -12.26 4.13
CA HIS A 64 28.78 -11.87 3.69
C HIS A 64 28.77 -10.50 3.01
N GLU A 65 29.50 -9.52 3.55
CA GLU A 65 29.65 -8.21 2.92
C GLU A 65 30.32 -8.32 1.55
N ASP A 66 31.42 -9.08 1.46
CA ASP A 66 32.12 -9.35 0.20
C ASP A 66 31.21 -10.07 -0.81
N PHE A 67 30.39 -11.02 -0.33
CA PHE A 67 29.40 -11.70 -1.17
C PHE A 67 28.36 -10.71 -1.71
N MET A 68 27.78 -9.88 -0.85
CA MET A 68 26.78 -8.88 -1.26
C MET A 68 27.36 -7.87 -2.24
N GLN A 69 28.62 -7.46 -2.04
CA GLN A 69 29.31 -6.57 -2.98
C GLN A 69 29.47 -7.21 -4.36
N LYS A 70 29.92 -8.46 -4.43
CA LYS A 70 30.03 -9.21 -5.71
C LYS A 70 28.68 -9.33 -6.40
N GLN A 71 27.62 -9.65 -5.66
CA GLN A 71 26.26 -9.74 -6.23
C GLN A 71 25.75 -8.40 -6.76
N ARG A 72 26.08 -7.27 -6.10
CA ARG A 72 25.74 -5.93 -6.61
C ARG A 72 26.46 -5.65 -7.93
N GLU A 73 27.74 -5.99 -8.02
CA GLU A 73 28.53 -5.82 -9.25
C GLU A 73 27.99 -6.68 -10.39
N GLU A 74 27.72 -7.97 -10.12
CA GLU A 74 27.12 -8.90 -11.09
C GLU A 74 25.75 -8.42 -11.57
N PHE A 75 24.90 -7.90 -10.68
CA PHE A 75 23.59 -7.34 -11.04
C PHE A 75 23.73 -6.13 -11.97
N GLN A 76 24.66 -5.21 -11.69
CA GLN A 76 24.88 -4.03 -12.55
C GLN A 76 25.43 -4.40 -13.93
N ILE A 77 26.35 -5.36 -13.98
CA ILE A 77 26.88 -5.91 -15.24
C ILE A 77 25.76 -6.60 -16.03
N GLY A 78 24.98 -7.46 -15.36
CA GLY A 78 23.83 -8.14 -15.94
C GLY A 78 22.78 -7.17 -16.47
N LYS A 79 22.51 -6.08 -15.75
CA LYS A 79 21.55 -5.05 -16.15
C LYS A 79 21.96 -4.42 -17.49
N ARG A 80 23.24 -4.09 -17.64
CA ARG A 80 23.78 -3.54 -18.89
C ARG A 80 23.71 -4.53 -20.05
N HIS A 81 23.96 -5.81 -19.79
CA HIS A 81 23.81 -6.86 -20.81
C HIS A 81 22.36 -7.05 -21.23
N LEU A 82 21.43 -7.05 -20.28
CA LEU A 82 20.00 -7.16 -20.56
C LEU A 82 19.50 -6.00 -21.39
N ALA A 83 19.85 -4.77 -21.03
CA ALA A 83 19.52 -3.58 -21.82
C ALA A 83 20.05 -3.68 -23.26
N ASN A 84 21.31 -4.11 -23.44
CA ASN A 84 21.89 -4.32 -24.77
C ASN A 84 21.16 -5.39 -25.59
N MET A 85 20.72 -6.50 -24.96
CA MET A 85 19.93 -7.53 -25.64
C MET A 85 18.55 -7.03 -26.08
N MET A 86 17.92 -6.17 -25.28
CA MET A 86 16.62 -5.56 -25.58
C MET A 86 16.72 -4.35 -26.51
N GLY A 87 17.92 -3.82 -26.73
CA GLY A 87 18.17 -2.64 -27.55
C GLY A 87 17.82 -1.31 -26.85
N GLU A 88 17.77 -1.31 -25.51
CA GLU A 88 17.44 -0.16 -24.68
C GLU A 88 18.70 0.50 -24.07
N ASP A 89 18.57 1.75 -23.62
CA ASP A 89 19.65 2.49 -22.97
C ASP A 89 19.89 2.00 -21.52
N PRO A 90 21.10 1.52 -21.15
CA PRO A 90 21.34 0.94 -19.82
C PRO A 90 21.11 1.88 -18.63
N GLU A 91 21.29 3.19 -18.81
CA GLU A 91 21.15 4.17 -17.74
C GLU A 91 19.69 4.48 -17.42
N THR A 92 18.83 4.46 -18.44
CA THR A 92 17.38 4.71 -18.29
C THR A 92 16.60 3.43 -17.93
N PHE A 93 17.22 2.26 -18.06
CA PHE A 93 16.60 0.96 -17.83
C PHE A 93 16.12 0.79 -16.38
N THR A 94 14.79 0.70 -16.18
CA THR A 94 14.17 0.58 -14.86
C THR A 94 13.97 -0.88 -14.44
N GLN A 95 13.57 -1.11 -13.18
CA GLN A 95 13.28 -2.47 -12.70
C GLN A 95 12.07 -3.08 -13.41
N ASP A 96 11.08 -2.27 -13.78
CA ASP A 96 9.92 -2.74 -14.53
C ASP A 96 10.35 -3.25 -15.92
N ASP A 97 11.28 -2.56 -16.59
CA ASP A 97 11.81 -2.98 -17.89
C ASP A 97 12.60 -4.30 -17.78
N ILE A 98 13.36 -4.47 -16.69
CA ILE A 98 14.05 -5.73 -16.36
C ILE A 98 13.04 -6.87 -16.22
N ASP A 99 11.98 -6.65 -15.43
CA ASP A 99 10.96 -7.67 -15.17
C ASP A 99 10.22 -8.07 -16.46
N HIS A 100 9.87 -7.10 -17.33
CA HIS A 100 9.27 -7.36 -18.64
C HIS A 100 10.23 -8.11 -19.58
N ALA A 101 11.51 -7.71 -19.62
CA ALA A 101 12.51 -8.38 -20.45
C ALA A 101 12.71 -9.84 -20.02
N ILE A 102 12.70 -10.12 -18.71
CA ILE A 102 12.82 -11.48 -18.18
C ILE A 102 11.59 -12.31 -18.47
N GLU A 103 10.39 -11.75 -18.33
CA GLU A 103 9.15 -12.44 -18.71
C GLU A 103 9.14 -12.81 -20.19
N TYR A 104 9.71 -11.96 -21.06
CA TYR A 104 9.85 -12.24 -22.49
C TYR A 104 10.93 -13.29 -22.80
N LEU A 105 12.13 -13.16 -22.23
CA LEU A 105 13.26 -14.05 -22.52
C LEU A 105 13.10 -15.44 -21.87
N PHE A 106 12.50 -15.48 -20.68
CA PHE A 106 12.31 -16.70 -19.89
C PHE A 106 10.84 -16.88 -19.49
N PRO A 107 9.93 -17.11 -20.47
CA PRO A 107 8.51 -17.19 -20.20
C PRO A 107 8.19 -18.41 -19.31
N SER A 108 7.73 -18.14 -18.09
CA SER A 108 7.37 -19.16 -17.11
C SER A 108 5.87 -19.16 -16.84
N GLY A 109 5.22 -20.28 -17.16
CA GLY A 109 3.79 -20.51 -16.90
C GLY A 109 3.46 -20.89 -15.45
N LEU A 110 4.41 -20.77 -14.51
CA LEU A 110 4.19 -21.13 -13.11
C LEU A 110 3.17 -20.19 -12.45
N TYR A 111 2.22 -20.75 -11.71
CA TYR A 111 1.19 -19.98 -10.99
C TYR A 111 1.79 -19.15 -9.85
N GLU A 112 2.76 -19.70 -9.12
CA GLU A 112 3.46 -18.97 -8.06
C GLU A 112 4.47 -18.00 -8.67
N LYS A 113 4.22 -16.70 -8.49
CA LYS A 113 5.09 -15.64 -9.02
C LYS A 113 6.51 -15.69 -8.44
N LYS A 114 6.66 -16.09 -7.17
CA LYS A 114 7.96 -16.20 -6.48
C LYS A 114 8.87 -17.30 -7.05
N ALA A 115 8.29 -18.30 -7.72
CA ALA A 115 9.04 -19.40 -8.33
C ALA A 115 9.42 -19.13 -9.79
N ARG A 116 9.01 -17.97 -10.34
CA ARG A 116 9.37 -17.57 -11.71
C ARG A 116 10.82 -17.05 -11.72
N PRO A 117 11.48 -17.08 -12.88
CA PRO A 117 12.75 -16.37 -13.07
C PRO A 117 12.58 -14.89 -12.70
N LEU A 118 13.50 -14.37 -11.90
CA LEU A 118 13.53 -12.97 -11.50
C LEU A 118 14.98 -12.50 -11.42
N MET A 119 15.21 -11.22 -11.73
CA MET A 119 16.49 -10.55 -11.54
C MET A 119 16.19 -9.24 -10.83
N LYS A 120 16.53 -9.19 -9.55
CA LYS A 120 16.25 -8.06 -8.67
C LYS A 120 17.54 -7.61 -7.98
N PRO A 121 17.55 -6.37 -7.44
CA PRO A 121 18.65 -5.94 -6.59
C PRO A 121 18.91 -6.96 -5.47
N PRO A 122 20.19 -7.28 -5.16
CA PRO A 122 20.52 -8.28 -4.15
C PRO A 122 19.89 -8.03 -2.77
N GLU A 123 19.61 -6.76 -2.44
CA GLU A 123 18.99 -6.34 -1.17
C GLU A 123 17.53 -6.79 -1.04
N GLU A 124 16.82 -6.96 -2.16
CA GLU A 124 15.45 -7.50 -2.17
C GLU A 124 15.42 -9.03 -2.19
N VAL A 125 16.49 -9.66 -2.70
CA VAL A 125 16.56 -11.11 -2.88
C VAL A 125 17.07 -11.81 -1.64
N PHE A 126 18.15 -11.27 -1.04
CA PHE A 126 18.77 -11.84 0.13
C PHE A 126 18.20 -11.18 1.40
N PRO A 127 17.89 -11.96 2.44
CA PRO A 127 17.41 -11.39 3.69
C PRO A 127 18.48 -10.51 4.33
N GLN A 128 18.05 -9.40 4.92
CA GLN A 128 18.94 -8.52 5.66
C GLN A 128 19.55 -9.28 6.85
N ARG A 129 20.84 -9.05 7.08
CA ARG A 129 21.58 -9.59 8.22
C ARG A 129 22.21 -8.46 8.99
N LYS A 130 22.32 -8.64 10.30
CA LYS A 130 23.06 -7.71 11.14
C LYS A 130 24.51 -7.64 10.70
N ALA A 131 25.05 -6.42 10.67
CA ALA A 131 26.48 -6.19 10.57
C ALA A 131 27.20 -6.76 11.80
N ALA A 132 28.54 -6.81 11.75
CA ALA A 132 29.33 -7.19 12.90
C ALA A 132 29.00 -6.30 14.12
N GLU A 133 28.63 -6.90 15.25
CA GLU A 133 28.20 -6.16 16.45
C GLU A 133 29.36 -5.69 17.33
N PHE A 134 30.61 -6.09 17.02
CA PHE A 134 31.80 -5.78 17.82
C PHE A 134 33.07 -5.63 16.97
N ASP A 135 34.05 -4.92 17.54
CA ASP A 135 35.37 -4.71 16.95
C ASP A 135 36.26 -5.97 16.97
N GLU A 136 37.38 -5.90 16.26
CA GLU A 136 38.47 -6.90 16.35
C GLU A 136 39.04 -7.01 17.77
N SER A 137 38.90 -5.99 18.62
CA SER A 137 39.26 -6.08 20.04
C SER A 137 38.26 -6.87 20.89
N GLY A 138 37.11 -7.20 20.31
CA GLY A 138 35.98 -7.83 20.97
C GLY A 138 35.08 -6.89 21.77
N ARG A 139 35.18 -5.59 21.55
CA ARG A 139 34.33 -4.58 22.17
C ARG A 139 33.05 -4.40 21.35
N PRO A 140 31.85 -4.56 21.92
CA PRO A 140 30.61 -4.26 21.22
C PRO A 140 30.47 -2.79 20.83
N TYR A 141 29.88 -2.53 19.66
CA TYR A 141 29.56 -1.17 19.20
C TYR A 141 28.39 -0.58 19.99
N HIS A 142 27.38 -1.40 20.26
CA HIS A 142 26.15 -0.97 20.93
C HIS A 142 26.21 -1.23 22.44
N PHE A 143 25.79 -0.26 23.25
CA PHE A 143 25.84 -0.38 24.70
C PHE A 143 24.84 -1.40 25.27
N LEU A 144 23.71 -1.63 24.58
CA LEU A 144 22.72 -2.66 24.94
C LEU A 144 23.03 -4.04 24.35
N PHE A 145 24.22 -4.27 23.79
CA PHE A 145 24.58 -5.56 23.18
C PHE A 145 24.29 -6.77 24.10
N TYR A 146 24.63 -6.67 25.38
CA TYR A 146 24.47 -7.77 26.34
C TYR A 146 23.01 -8.08 26.74
N THR A 147 22.04 -7.33 26.22
CA THR A 147 20.61 -7.66 26.35
C THR A 147 20.15 -8.75 25.39
N GLY A 148 20.96 -9.07 24.38
CA GLY A 148 20.66 -10.03 23.32
C GLY A 148 19.81 -9.47 22.16
N LYS A 149 19.02 -8.43 22.40
CA LYS A 149 18.19 -7.74 21.39
C LYS A 149 18.47 -6.23 21.39
N PRO A 150 19.69 -5.79 21.04
CA PRO A 150 20.10 -4.41 21.17
C PRO A 150 19.16 -3.42 20.46
N ASN A 151 18.70 -3.74 19.25
CA ASN A 151 17.90 -2.80 18.45
C ASN A 151 16.49 -2.64 19.05
N TYR A 152 15.85 -3.75 19.46
CA TYR A 152 14.55 -3.69 20.12
C TYR A 152 14.58 -2.88 21.42
N TYR A 153 15.56 -3.13 22.29
CA TYR A 153 15.67 -2.39 23.55
C TYR A 153 16.13 -0.95 23.36
N GLN A 154 16.86 -0.64 22.28
CA GLN A 154 17.18 0.73 21.91
C GLN A 154 15.90 1.51 21.61
N VAL A 155 14.98 0.97 20.81
CA VAL A 155 13.71 1.64 20.53
C VAL A 155 12.90 1.88 21.81
N LEU A 156 12.85 0.89 22.71
CA LEU A 156 12.19 1.07 24.01
C LEU A 156 12.87 2.14 24.87
N HIS A 157 14.20 2.23 24.83
CA HIS A 157 14.96 3.26 25.50
C HIS A 157 14.64 4.65 24.93
N ASP A 158 14.59 4.77 23.61
CA ASP A 158 14.29 6.03 22.90
C ASP A 158 12.86 6.50 23.21
N ILE A 159 11.88 5.58 23.27
CA ILE A 159 10.52 5.89 23.74
C ILE A 159 10.56 6.46 25.16
N SER A 160 11.32 5.83 26.06
CA SER A 160 11.43 6.29 27.44
C SER A 160 12.07 7.68 27.55
N HIS A 161 13.08 7.95 26.71
CA HIS A 161 13.75 9.24 26.63
C HIS A 161 12.76 10.32 26.17
N HIS A 162 12.04 10.05 25.08
CA HIS A 162 11.01 10.93 24.55
C HIS A 162 9.87 11.20 25.54
N LEU A 163 9.43 10.19 26.30
CA LEU A 163 8.46 10.38 27.39
C LEU A 163 8.99 11.35 28.46
N ILE A 164 10.24 11.20 28.87
CA ILE A 164 10.86 12.09 29.87
C ILE A 164 10.98 13.52 29.33
N GLU A 165 11.37 13.69 28.06
CA GLU A 165 11.46 14.99 27.40
C GLU A 165 10.11 15.69 27.29
N LEU A 166 9.06 14.95 26.90
CA LEU A 166 7.69 15.47 26.84
C LEU A 166 7.18 15.87 28.21
N ASN A 167 7.40 15.05 29.24
CA ASN A 167 7.00 15.40 30.61
C ASN A 167 7.72 16.65 31.12
N LYS A 168 9.04 16.77 30.88
CA LYS A 168 9.80 17.99 31.21
C LYS A 168 9.27 19.22 30.47
N PHE A 169 8.87 19.04 29.22
CA PHE A 169 8.28 20.10 28.43
C PHE A 169 6.90 20.50 28.95
N GLU A 170 6.05 19.53 29.26
CA GLU A 170 4.75 19.73 29.89
C GLU A 170 4.88 20.51 31.21
N ASP A 171 5.78 20.10 32.10
CA ASP A 171 6.07 20.81 33.35
C ASP A 171 6.45 22.28 33.11
N SER A 172 7.24 22.56 32.06
CA SER A 172 7.62 23.92 31.67
C SER A 172 6.42 24.74 31.17
N MET A 173 5.50 24.11 30.42
CA MET A 173 4.29 24.76 29.92
C MET A 173 3.27 25.01 31.03
N ILE A 174 3.12 24.07 31.98
CA ILE A 174 2.30 24.23 33.18
C ILE A 174 2.80 25.40 34.02
N ARG A 175 4.12 25.53 34.22
CA ARG A 175 4.71 26.70 34.91
C ARG A 175 4.40 28.02 34.22
N LYS A 176 4.33 28.01 32.88
CA LYS A 176 3.93 29.17 32.06
C LYS A 176 2.41 29.38 31.99
N LYS A 177 1.60 28.49 32.59
CA LYS A 177 0.13 28.47 32.52
C LYS A 177 -0.43 28.38 31.09
N ILE A 178 0.33 27.77 30.18
CA ILE A 178 -0.10 27.53 28.79
C ILE A 178 -0.68 26.12 28.73
N GLN A 179 -1.91 26.00 28.25
CA GLN A 179 -2.58 24.71 28.03
C GLN A 179 -2.21 24.13 26.66
N PRO A 180 -2.31 22.81 26.46
CA PRO A 180 -2.14 22.21 25.15
C PRO A 180 -3.25 22.65 24.19
N ASP A 181 -2.89 23.11 23.00
CA ASP A 181 -3.86 23.46 21.96
C ASP A 181 -4.52 22.19 21.40
N PRO A 182 -5.86 22.07 21.43
CA PRO A 182 -6.55 20.85 20.97
C PRO A 182 -6.40 20.60 19.47
N ASN A 183 -6.17 21.66 18.67
CA ASN A 183 -6.01 21.56 17.21
C ASN A 183 -4.66 20.98 16.79
N LEU A 184 -3.66 21.00 17.69
CA LEU A 184 -2.33 20.45 17.43
C LEU A 184 -2.20 19.00 17.90
N ALA A 185 -3.29 18.38 18.37
CA ALA A 185 -3.29 16.97 18.74
C ALA A 185 -2.96 16.08 17.53
N LEU A 186 -2.17 15.03 17.77
CA LEU A 186 -1.79 14.07 16.74
C LEU A 186 -3.00 13.17 16.42
N ASP A 187 -3.52 13.25 15.21
CA ASP A 187 -4.57 12.34 14.73
C ASP A 187 -3.94 11.11 14.07
N LEU A 188 -4.23 9.94 14.64
CA LEU A 188 -3.75 8.63 14.17
C LEU A 188 -4.87 7.78 13.56
N SER A 189 -6.06 8.34 13.36
CA SER A 189 -7.23 7.60 12.85
C SER A 189 -7.01 6.91 11.50
N GLY A 190 -6.11 7.45 10.67
CA GLY A 190 -5.73 6.90 9.35
C GLY A 190 -4.47 6.03 9.35
N TYR A 191 -3.91 5.68 10.52
CA TYR A 191 -2.65 4.94 10.63
C TYR A 191 -2.83 3.67 11.46
N GLN A 192 -2.09 2.63 11.08
CA GLN A 192 -1.93 1.39 11.84
C GLN A 192 -0.50 1.31 12.36
N TRP A 193 -0.30 0.68 13.52
CA TRP A 193 1.05 0.34 13.95
C TRP A 193 1.67 -0.71 13.03
N ILE A 194 2.99 -0.64 12.84
CA ILE A 194 3.75 -1.60 12.05
C ILE A 194 3.47 -3.04 12.51
N ASP A 195 3.23 -3.94 11.55
CA ASP A 195 2.99 -5.34 11.84
C ASP A 195 4.24 -6.02 12.44
N LYS A 196 4.05 -7.14 13.15
CA LYS A 196 5.14 -7.87 13.80
C LYS A 196 6.24 -8.28 12.81
N GLU A 197 5.87 -8.83 11.66
CA GLU A 197 6.82 -9.29 10.64
C GLU A 197 7.64 -8.11 10.09
N SER A 198 6.97 -7.00 9.74
CA SER A 198 7.62 -5.77 9.31
C SER A 198 8.55 -5.18 10.38
N LEU A 199 8.20 -5.29 11.67
CA LEU A 199 9.06 -4.85 12.77
C LEU A 199 10.31 -5.72 12.91
N GLU A 200 10.19 -7.05 12.76
CA GLU A 200 11.33 -7.98 12.78
C GLU A 200 12.28 -7.71 11.60
N GLU A 201 11.74 -7.45 10.42
CA GLU A 201 12.52 -7.06 9.25
C GLU A 201 13.25 -5.72 9.48
N LYS A 202 12.55 -4.71 10.00
CA LYS A 202 13.12 -3.39 10.28
C LYS A 202 14.24 -3.43 11.31
N LEU A 203 14.06 -4.19 12.39
CA LEU A 203 15.06 -4.30 13.48
C LEU A 203 16.13 -5.37 13.21
N VAL A 204 15.92 -6.25 12.23
CA VAL A 204 16.75 -7.42 11.95
C VAL A 204 16.93 -8.29 13.20
N GLU A 205 15.86 -8.42 13.98
CA GLU A 205 15.82 -9.13 15.27
C GLU A 205 14.53 -9.93 15.39
N THR A 206 14.61 -11.07 16.10
CA THR A 206 13.42 -11.90 16.36
C THR A 206 12.66 -11.39 17.57
N ILE A 207 11.33 -11.27 17.45
CA ILE A 207 10.48 -10.64 18.45
C ILE A 207 9.41 -11.64 18.90
N GLY A 208 9.25 -11.80 20.21
CA GLY A 208 8.16 -12.62 20.75
C GLY A 208 6.82 -11.87 20.66
N ASP A 209 5.70 -12.59 20.63
CA ASP A 209 4.38 -11.94 20.58
C ASP A 209 4.14 -11.02 21.79
N LYS A 210 4.64 -11.41 22.97
CA LYS A 210 4.60 -10.59 24.19
C LYS A 210 5.46 -9.33 24.10
N ASP A 211 6.63 -9.45 23.47
CA ASP A 211 7.56 -8.32 23.27
C ASP A 211 6.90 -7.31 22.31
N TYR A 212 6.21 -7.80 21.28
CA TYR A 212 5.45 -6.96 20.36
C TYR A 212 4.26 -6.28 21.05
N GLU A 213 3.48 -7.00 21.86
CA GLU A 213 2.39 -6.39 22.66
C GLU A 213 2.94 -5.30 23.60
N TYR A 214 4.07 -5.55 24.26
CA TYR A 214 4.73 -4.57 25.10
C TYR A 214 5.19 -3.32 24.33
N PHE A 215 5.72 -3.53 23.12
CA PHE A 215 6.12 -2.46 22.21
C PHE A 215 4.93 -1.57 21.84
N ILE A 216 3.80 -2.17 21.42
CA ILE A 216 2.58 -1.42 21.10
C ILE A 216 2.06 -0.66 22.31
N ASN A 217 2.04 -1.28 23.50
CA ASN A 217 1.62 -0.60 24.72
C ASN A 217 2.51 0.62 25.06
N CYS A 218 3.82 0.54 24.80
CA CYS A 218 4.73 1.67 24.95
C CYS A 218 4.38 2.82 24.00
N PHE A 219 4.09 2.52 22.73
CA PHE A 219 3.69 3.52 21.74
C PHE A 219 2.32 4.14 22.02
N VAL A 220 1.32 3.33 22.41
CA VAL A 220 0.01 3.83 22.85
C VAL A 220 0.15 4.76 24.05
N ARG A 221 1.07 4.44 24.97
CA ARG A 221 1.38 5.33 26.09
C ARG A 221 2.04 6.62 25.61
N LEU A 222 2.97 6.55 24.66
CA LEU A 222 3.66 7.72 24.10
C LEU A 222 2.68 8.68 23.40
N THR A 223 1.72 8.15 22.65
CA THR A 223 0.73 8.96 21.94
C THR A 223 -0.32 9.57 22.86
N ALA A 224 -0.57 8.95 24.03
CA ALA A 224 -1.51 9.47 25.03
C ALA A 224 -0.97 10.68 25.82
N VAL A 225 0.35 10.94 25.81
CA VAL A 225 0.96 12.07 26.53
C VAL A 225 0.66 13.40 25.81
N PRO A 226 0.39 14.50 26.55
CA PRO A 226 0.24 15.82 25.95
C PRO A 226 1.46 16.23 25.11
N TYR A 227 1.23 17.02 24.06
CA TYR A 227 2.29 17.50 23.15
C TYR A 227 3.01 16.41 22.32
N ALA A 228 2.43 15.21 22.19
CA ALA A 228 2.97 14.12 21.35
C ALA A 228 3.27 14.52 19.89
N TYR A 229 2.62 15.57 19.36
CA TYR A 229 2.86 16.10 18.01
C TYR A 229 4.32 16.51 17.75
N LYS A 230 5.10 16.81 18.79
CA LYS A 230 6.53 17.13 18.65
C LYS A 230 7.38 15.94 18.21
N ILE A 231 6.90 14.73 18.50
CA ILE A 231 7.59 13.47 18.27
C ILE A 231 6.90 12.70 17.14
N LYS A 232 6.12 13.42 16.32
CA LYS A 232 5.38 12.84 15.19
C LYS A 232 6.29 12.07 14.25
N ASP A 233 7.50 12.55 13.99
CA ASP A 233 8.41 11.95 13.01
C ASP A 233 8.86 10.56 13.47
N PHE A 234 9.15 10.42 14.77
CA PHE A 234 9.49 9.13 15.39
C PHE A 234 8.29 8.19 15.46
N ILE A 235 7.09 8.70 15.78
CA ILE A 235 5.87 7.89 15.79
C ILE A 235 5.57 7.37 14.38
N PHE A 236 5.65 8.24 13.37
CA PHE A 236 5.37 7.87 11.98
C PHE A 236 6.35 6.85 11.42
N GLU A 237 7.56 6.78 11.96
CA GLU A 237 8.56 5.77 11.59
C GLU A 237 8.09 4.32 11.89
N TYR A 238 7.16 4.15 12.85
CA TYR A 238 6.63 2.85 13.28
C TYR A 238 5.13 2.70 13.00
N THR A 239 4.57 3.53 12.11
CA THR A 239 3.19 3.41 11.66
C THR A 239 3.12 3.29 10.14
N GLU A 240 2.14 2.55 9.67
CA GLU A 240 1.80 2.43 8.26
C GLU A 240 0.46 3.14 7.99
N PRO A 241 0.31 3.85 6.87
CA PRO A 241 -0.96 4.46 6.51
C PRO A 241 -2.00 3.38 6.23
N LEU A 242 -3.12 3.43 6.93
CA LEU A 242 -4.23 2.52 6.69
C LEU A 242 -4.87 2.92 5.36
N LEU A 243 -4.76 2.04 4.35
CA LEU A 243 -5.40 2.24 3.06
C LEU A 243 -6.93 2.15 3.25
N ASN A 244 -7.56 3.29 3.57
CA ASN A 244 -9.00 3.41 3.64
C ASN A 244 -9.58 3.25 2.23
N GLN A 245 -9.93 2.02 1.85
CA GLN A 245 -10.75 1.76 0.67
C GLN A 245 -12.20 2.17 0.98
N VAL A 246 -12.46 3.47 1.09
CA VAL A 246 -13.84 3.94 1.00
C VAL A 246 -14.28 3.62 -0.41
N GLN A 247 -15.19 2.66 -0.57
CA GLN A 247 -15.82 2.35 -1.85
C GLN A 247 -16.78 3.50 -2.21
N THR A 248 -16.24 4.66 -2.58
CA THR A 248 -17.03 5.71 -3.20
C THR A 248 -17.34 5.26 -4.61
N TYR A 249 -18.61 4.95 -4.86
CA TYR A 249 -19.07 4.68 -6.21
C TYR A 249 -19.28 6.01 -6.92
N ASP A 250 -18.28 6.45 -7.67
CA ASP A 250 -18.38 7.71 -8.42
C ASP A 250 -19.44 7.59 -9.53
N ALA A 251 -20.30 8.59 -9.65
CA ALA A 251 -21.27 8.68 -10.74
C ALA A 251 -20.52 8.83 -12.07
N VAL A 252 -20.69 7.88 -12.98
CA VAL A 252 -20.12 7.98 -14.33
C VAL A 252 -20.92 9.02 -15.10
N LYS A 253 -20.26 9.92 -15.81
CA LYS A 253 -20.96 10.95 -16.60
C LYS A 253 -21.72 10.27 -17.75
N PRO A 254 -23.02 10.55 -17.94
CA PRO A 254 -23.80 9.96 -19.02
C PRO A 254 -23.36 10.51 -20.38
N HIS A 255 -23.46 9.68 -21.42
CA HIS A 255 -23.26 10.09 -22.81
C HIS A 255 -24.53 10.76 -23.34
N ILE A 256 -24.40 11.61 -24.36
CA ILE A 256 -25.55 12.28 -24.99
C ILE A 256 -25.73 11.68 -26.39
N ASP A 257 -26.95 11.24 -26.69
CA ASP A 257 -27.34 10.67 -27.98
C ASP A 257 -27.56 11.76 -29.04
N SER A 258 -27.70 11.38 -30.32
CA SER A 258 -28.05 12.31 -31.42
C SER A 258 -29.35 13.08 -31.16
N ASP A 259 -30.28 12.46 -30.42
CA ASP A 259 -31.57 13.03 -30.04
C ASP A 259 -31.49 13.96 -28.80
N GLY A 260 -30.27 14.21 -28.28
CA GLY A 260 -30.03 15.03 -27.09
C GLY A 260 -30.38 14.37 -25.76
N LYS A 261 -30.79 13.10 -25.77
CA LYS A 261 -31.07 12.33 -24.55
C LYS A 261 -29.80 11.81 -23.91
N GLN A 262 -29.76 11.82 -22.58
CA GLN A 262 -28.65 11.23 -21.85
C GLN A 262 -28.84 9.72 -21.78
N PHE A 263 -27.79 8.96 -22.05
CA PHE A 263 -27.81 7.52 -21.92
C PHE A 263 -26.54 6.98 -21.28
N ILE A 264 -26.66 5.81 -20.67
CA ILE A 264 -25.51 5.06 -20.18
C ILE A 264 -25.68 3.58 -20.45
N THR A 265 -24.59 2.95 -20.87
CA THR A 265 -24.52 1.51 -21.15
C THR A 265 -23.66 0.83 -20.11
N VAL A 266 -24.22 -0.16 -19.43
CA VAL A 266 -23.50 -1.05 -18.50
C VAL A 266 -23.31 -2.38 -19.19
N TYR A 267 -22.06 -2.71 -19.51
CA TYR A 267 -21.68 -3.94 -20.21
C TYR A 267 -21.43 -5.10 -19.25
N GLU A 268 -21.62 -6.32 -19.74
CA GLU A 268 -21.23 -7.59 -19.11
C GLU A 268 -21.79 -7.84 -17.69
N CYS A 269 -23.02 -7.40 -17.42
CA CYS A 269 -23.70 -7.57 -16.14
C CYS A 269 -23.75 -9.05 -15.73
N PRO A 270 -23.03 -9.47 -14.66
CA PRO A 270 -22.83 -10.88 -14.38
C PRO A 270 -23.73 -11.40 -13.26
N ARG A 271 -24.43 -12.52 -13.51
CA ARG A 271 -25.10 -13.28 -12.44
C ARG A 271 -25.05 -14.77 -12.73
N LYS A 272 -24.36 -15.55 -11.88
CA LYS A 272 -24.08 -16.97 -12.15
C LYS A 272 -23.51 -17.11 -13.58
N ALA A 273 -24.18 -17.84 -14.46
CA ALA A 273 -23.82 -18.00 -15.86
C ALA A 273 -24.51 -17.01 -16.82
N ALA A 274 -25.42 -16.16 -16.33
CA ALA A 274 -26.06 -15.13 -17.15
C ALA A 274 -25.14 -13.91 -17.31
N ARG A 275 -25.16 -13.33 -18.51
CA ARG A 275 -24.48 -12.09 -18.88
C ARG A 275 -25.47 -11.21 -19.64
N GLY A 276 -25.44 -9.91 -19.41
CA GLY A 276 -26.28 -8.99 -20.17
C GLY A 276 -25.77 -7.56 -20.16
N ASP A 277 -26.24 -6.78 -21.12
CA ASP A 277 -25.93 -5.38 -21.28
C ASP A 277 -27.20 -4.57 -21.05
N VAL A 278 -27.08 -3.46 -20.35
CA VAL A 278 -28.22 -2.60 -19.99
C VAL A 278 -27.92 -1.17 -20.42
N THR A 279 -28.78 -0.64 -21.28
CA THR A 279 -28.78 0.76 -21.71
C THR A 279 -29.92 1.49 -21.01
N ILE A 280 -29.62 2.55 -20.27
CA ILE A 280 -30.63 3.41 -19.64
C ILE A 280 -30.62 4.75 -20.35
N ARG A 281 -31.79 5.26 -20.72
CA ARG A 281 -31.98 6.57 -21.34
C ARG A 281 -32.84 7.48 -20.44
N PHE A 282 -32.39 8.71 -20.23
CA PHE A 282 -33.08 9.75 -19.48
C PHE A 282 -33.12 11.07 -20.28
N PRO A 283 -34.26 11.77 -20.37
CA PRO A 283 -35.59 11.38 -19.89
C PRO A 283 -36.26 10.31 -20.77
N GLY A 284 -37.09 9.46 -20.15
CA GLY A 284 -37.82 8.38 -20.81
C GLY A 284 -39.27 8.23 -20.34
N THR A 285 -39.98 7.29 -20.94
CA THR A 285 -41.41 6.99 -20.71
C THR A 285 -41.67 5.85 -19.72
N GLY A 286 -40.64 5.14 -19.26
CA GLY A 286 -40.78 3.92 -18.46
C GLY A 286 -40.82 2.64 -19.29
N LYS A 287 -40.47 2.70 -20.57
CA LYS A 287 -40.49 1.53 -21.44
C LYS A 287 -39.30 0.63 -21.13
N ILE A 288 -39.56 -0.63 -20.84
CA ILE A 288 -38.54 -1.65 -20.58
C ILE A 288 -38.58 -2.68 -21.70
N THR A 289 -37.49 -2.77 -22.46
CA THR A 289 -37.30 -3.78 -23.51
C THR A 289 -36.18 -4.75 -23.13
N ILE A 290 -36.44 -6.05 -23.25
CA ILE A 290 -35.51 -7.14 -22.93
C ILE A 290 -35.43 -8.04 -24.16
N ASN A 291 -34.27 -8.14 -24.82
CA ASN A 291 -34.08 -8.92 -26.04
C ASN A 291 -35.15 -8.63 -27.11
N ASN A 292 -35.46 -7.36 -27.33
CA ASN A 292 -36.53 -6.87 -28.23
C ASN A 292 -37.98 -7.23 -27.82
N GLN A 293 -38.19 -7.82 -26.65
CA GLN A 293 -39.51 -8.08 -26.07
C GLN A 293 -39.78 -7.11 -24.92
N GLY A 294 -41.03 -7.00 -24.46
CA GLY A 294 -41.36 -6.20 -23.28
C GLY A 294 -41.01 -6.91 -21.96
N ILE A 295 -41.55 -6.39 -20.85
CA ILE A 295 -41.44 -7.00 -19.52
C ILE A 295 -42.04 -8.43 -19.45
N THR A 296 -42.85 -8.80 -20.44
CA THR A 296 -43.42 -10.15 -20.61
C THR A 296 -42.38 -11.22 -20.90
N TYR A 297 -41.14 -10.84 -21.25
CA TYR A 297 -40.02 -11.79 -21.43
C TYR A 297 -39.84 -12.72 -20.23
N PHE A 298 -40.01 -12.20 -19.01
CA PHE A 298 -40.09 -13.03 -17.82
C PHE A 298 -41.54 -13.41 -17.55
N GLU A 299 -41.85 -14.70 -17.59
CA GLU A 299 -43.19 -15.21 -17.24
C GLU A 299 -43.45 -15.08 -15.73
N ASP A 300 -42.42 -15.35 -14.92
CA ASP A 300 -42.49 -15.35 -13.46
C ASP A 300 -42.50 -13.93 -12.86
N VAL A 301 -43.37 -13.72 -11.88
CA VAL A 301 -43.56 -12.43 -11.22
C VAL A 301 -42.32 -12.04 -10.41
N GLN A 302 -41.65 -12.99 -9.74
CA GLN A 302 -40.46 -12.69 -8.94
C GLN A 302 -39.32 -12.11 -9.79
N SER A 303 -39.18 -12.60 -11.02
CA SER A 303 -38.18 -12.10 -11.97
C SER A 303 -38.49 -10.66 -12.41
N ARG A 304 -39.77 -10.29 -12.55
CA ARG A 304 -40.20 -8.91 -12.84
C ARG A 304 -39.98 -7.98 -11.65
N GLU A 305 -40.30 -8.42 -10.44
CA GLU A 305 -40.07 -7.66 -9.20
C GLU A 305 -38.59 -7.32 -9.00
N GLN A 306 -37.69 -8.27 -9.28
CA GLN A 306 -36.25 -8.02 -9.20
C GLN A 306 -35.80 -6.91 -10.15
N LEU A 307 -36.37 -6.85 -11.36
CA LEU A 307 -36.04 -5.83 -12.35
C LEU A 307 -36.58 -4.44 -11.95
N LEU A 308 -37.78 -4.39 -11.37
CA LEU A 308 -38.43 -3.16 -10.93
C LEU A 308 -37.84 -2.58 -9.64
N PHE A 309 -37.33 -3.42 -8.74
CA PHE A 309 -36.79 -3.02 -7.44
C PHE A 309 -35.83 -1.80 -7.48
N PRO A 310 -34.78 -1.73 -8.33
CA PRO A 310 -33.91 -0.56 -8.39
C PRO A 310 -34.61 0.72 -8.87
N LEU A 311 -35.65 0.61 -9.72
CA LEU A 311 -36.40 1.76 -10.22
C LEU A 311 -37.34 2.33 -9.15
N ILE A 312 -37.95 1.44 -8.36
CA ILE A 312 -38.79 1.81 -7.23
C ILE A 312 -37.93 2.44 -6.13
N PHE A 313 -36.78 1.85 -5.82
CA PHE A 313 -35.89 2.33 -4.76
C PHE A 313 -35.34 3.74 -5.01
N THR A 314 -35.16 4.11 -6.27
CA THR A 314 -34.61 5.40 -6.69
C THR A 314 -35.68 6.43 -7.10
N ASP A 315 -36.97 6.08 -6.99
CA ASP A 315 -38.09 6.89 -7.49
C ASP A 315 -37.96 7.28 -8.98
N MET A 316 -37.31 6.42 -9.78
CA MET A 316 -37.08 6.59 -11.22
C MET A 316 -38.05 5.78 -12.10
N LEU A 317 -39.04 5.16 -11.47
CA LEU A 317 -40.12 4.49 -12.16
C LEU A 317 -40.85 5.48 -13.09
N ASN A 318 -41.10 5.08 -14.35
CA ASN A 318 -41.68 5.90 -15.43
C ASN A 318 -40.85 7.14 -15.87
N LYS A 319 -39.62 7.32 -15.39
CA LYS A 319 -38.75 8.46 -15.78
C LYS A 319 -37.64 8.08 -16.75
N VAL A 320 -37.32 6.78 -16.85
CA VAL A 320 -36.23 6.25 -17.68
C VAL A 320 -36.77 5.19 -18.64
N ASP A 321 -36.18 5.11 -19.83
CA ASP A 321 -36.37 3.99 -20.74
C ASP A 321 -35.17 3.05 -20.62
N ILE A 322 -35.42 1.74 -20.61
CA ILE A 322 -34.42 0.72 -20.38
C ILE A 322 -34.44 -0.27 -21.54
N GLU A 323 -33.28 -0.48 -22.14
CA GLU A 323 -33.05 -1.46 -23.18
C GLU A 323 -32.00 -2.46 -22.70
N CYS A 324 -32.40 -3.72 -22.59
CA CYS A 324 -31.61 -4.80 -22.02
C CYS A 324 -31.38 -5.90 -23.06
N ASN A 325 -30.14 -6.36 -23.18
CA ASN A 325 -29.80 -7.58 -23.91
C ASN A 325 -29.24 -8.59 -22.91
N VAL A 326 -29.77 -9.82 -22.86
CA VAL A 326 -29.31 -10.83 -21.89
C VAL A 326 -29.20 -12.20 -22.54
N SER A 327 -28.12 -12.91 -22.21
CA SER A 327 -27.83 -14.26 -22.70
C SER A 327 -27.28 -15.16 -21.60
N GLY A 328 -27.46 -16.47 -21.79
CA GLY A 328 -26.98 -17.49 -20.86
C GLY A 328 -27.76 -17.55 -19.53
N GLY A 329 -27.41 -18.54 -18.71
CA GLY A 329 -28.06 -18.80 -17.42
C GLY A 329 -29.53 -19.24 -17.55
N GLY A 330 -30.31 -18.99 -16.50
CA GLY A 330 -31.76 -19.22 -16.46
C GLY A 330 -32.49 -17.94 -16.04
N PRO A 331 -33.84 -17.92 -16.01
CA PRO A 331 -34.65 -16.70 -15.90
C PRO A 331 -34.33 -15.87 -14.66
N SER A 332 -34.26 -16.50 -13.47
CA SER A 332 -33.87 -15.82 -12.22
C SER A 332 -32.42 -15.30 -12.25
N GLY A 333 -31.53 -16.01 -12.97
CA GLY A 333 -30.15 -15.54 -13.16
C GLY A 333 -30.10 -14.30 -14.05
N GLN A 334 -30.85 -14.30 -15.15
CA GLN A 334 -30.96 -13.18 -16.08
C GLN A 334 -31.59 -11.96 -15.42
N ALA A 335 -32.71 -12.12 -14.69
CA ALA A 335 -33.34 -11.04 -13.94
C ALA A 335 -32.38 -10.41 -12.93
N GLY A 336 -31.61 -11.23 -12.20
CA GLY A 336 -30.60 -10.73 -11.27
C GLY A 336 -29.43 -10.01 -11.94
N ALA A 337 -29.01 -10.43 -13.14
CA ALA A 337 -27.99 -9.72 -13.93
C ALA A 337 -28.51 -8.34 -14.37
N LEU A 338 -29.73 -8.29 -14.92
CA LEU A 338 -30.37 -7.05 -15.36
C LEU A 338 -30.61 -6.09 -14.19
N ARG A 339 -31.07 -6.61 -13.03
CA ARG A 339 -31.21 -5.80 -11.81
C ARG A 339 -29.93 -5.07 -11.44
N TRP A 340 -28.80 -5.79 -11.46
CA TRP A 340 -27.50 -5.20 -11.15
C TRP A 340 -27.09 -4.16 -12.19
N GLY A 341 -27.27 -4.45 -13.48
CA GLY A 341 -27.00 -3.51 -14.57
C GLY A 341 -27.84 -2.23 -14.50
N ILE A 342 -29.15 -2.37 -14.24
CA ILE A 342 -30.06 -1.24 -14.06
C ILE A 342 -29.61 -0.39 -12.86
N ALA A 343 -29.32 -1.02 -11.72
CA ALA A 343 -28.86 -0.31 -10.53
C ALA A 343 -27.53 0.46 -10.79
N TRP A 344 -26.59 -0.15 -11.52
CA TRP A 344 -25.33 0.50 -11.88
C TRP A 344 -25.52 1.66 -12.85
N GLY A 345 -26.42 1.54 -13.82
CA GLY A 345 -26.70 2.63 -14.75
C GLY A 345 -27.43 3.80 -14.10
N LEU A 346 -28.36 3.53 -13.17
CA LEU A 346 -29.13 4.56 -12.46
C LEU A 346 -28.26 5.49 -11.62
N ARG A 347 -27.07 5.03 -11.19
CA ARG A 347 -26.11 5.82 -10.39
C ARG A 347 -25.79 7.18 -11.01
N SER A 348 -25.83 7.27 -12.33
CA SER A 348 -25.47 8.48 -13.09
C SER A 348 -26.56 9.54 -13.09
N PHE A 349 -27.77 9.19 -12.66
CA PHE A 349 -28.96 10.04 -12.70
C PHE A 349 -29.54 10.36 -11.30
N VAL A 350 -28.85 9.93 -10.23
CA VAL A 350 -29.29 10.11 -8.83
C VAL A 350 -28.19 10.76 -8.00
N ASP A 351 -28.58 11.37 -6.88
CA ASP A 351 -27.66 12.02 -5.95
C ASP A 351 -26.81 11.02 -5.16
N GLN A 352 -25.63 11.46 -4.69
CA GLN A 352 -24.67 10.63 -3.95
C GLN A 352 -25.27 9.93 -2.73
N ASP A 353 -26.22 10.58 -2.03
CA ASP A 353 -26.89 10.00 -0.86
C ASP A 353 -27.75 8.79 -1.24
N ILE A 354 -28.38 8.81 -2.42
CA ILE A 354 -29.18 7.68 -2.92
C ILE A 354 -28.25 6.55 -3.34
N ILE A 355 -27.09 6.86 -3.93
CA ILE A 355 -26.06 5.87 -4.30
C ILE A 355 -25.60 5.09 -3.07
N GLU A 356 -25.36 5.80 -1.96
CA GLU A 356 -24.96 5.16 -0.70
C GLU A 356 -26.09 4.28 -0.13
N LYS A 357 -27.34 4.74 -0.20
CA LYS A 357 -28.51 3.91 0.15
C LYS A 357 -28.62 2.66 -0.74
N MET A 358 -28.34 2.77 -2.04
CA MET A 358 -28.33 1.63 -2.97
C MET A 358 -27.20 0.65 -2.65
N ARG A 359 -26.03 1.15 -2.22
CA ARG A 359 -24.92 0.32 -1.74
C ARG A 359 -25.33 -0.47 -0.51
N ILE A 360 -25.91 0.18 0.49
CA ILE A 360 -26.36 -0.45 1.73
C ILE A 360 -27.47 -1.47 1.44
N ALA A 361 -28.38 -1.18 0.50
CA ALA A 361 -29.42 -2.11 0.05
C ALA A 361 -28.88 -3.31 -0.77
N GLY A 362 -27.59 -3.35 -1.09
CA GLY A 362 -26.96 -4.44 -1.84
C GLY A 362 -27.31 -4.46 -3.34
N LEU A 363 -27.76 -3.34 -3.90
CA LEU A 363 -28.09 -3.20 -5.33
C LEU A 363 -26.84 -3.12 -6.20
N LEU A 364 -25.79 -2.45 -5.70
CA LEU A 364 -24.53 -2.24 -6.41
C LEU A 364 -23.54 -3.40 -6.25
N THR A 365 -23.76 -4.28 -5.27
CA THR A 365 -22.88 -5.42 -4.97
C THR A 365 -23.12 -6.57 -5.94
N LYS A 366 -22.05 -7.05 -6.57
CA LYS A 366 -22.08 -8.26 -7.40
C LYS A 366 -22.27 -9.50 -6.51
N ASP A 367 -23.22 -10.36 -6.86
CA ASP A 367 -23.43 -11.61 -6.13
C ASP A 367 -22.50 -12.72 -6.68
N TYR A 368 -21.41 -12.96 -5.95
CA TYR A 368 -20.36 -13.95 -6.26
C TYR A 368 -20.78 -15.41 -6.06
N ARG A 369 -22.00 -15.70 -5.56
CA ARG A 369 -22.44 -17.08 -5.34
C ARG A 369 -22.60 -17.82 -6.67
N THR A 370 -21.79 -18.84 -6.85
CA THR A 370 -21.78 -19.72 -8.03
C THR A 370 -21.98 -21.17 -7.62
N ARG A 371 -22.34 -22.03 -8.58
CA ARG A 371 -22.48 -23.46 -8.31
C ARG A 371 -21.11 -24.05 -8.01
N GLU A 372 -20.92 -24.51 -6.79
CA GLU A 372 -19.69 -25.22 -6.43
C GLU A 372 -19.53 -26.52 -7.23
N ARG A 373 -18.29 -26.83 -7.63
CA ARG A 373 -17.97 -28.10 -8.28
C ARG A 373 -18.24 -29.30 -7.36
N LYS A 374 -18.58 -30.44 -7.96
CA LYS A 374 -18.59 -31.75 -7.30
C LYS A 374 -17.15 -32.15 -6.94
N LYS A 375 -16.97 -32.81 -5.81
CA LYS A 375 -15.67 -33.32 -5.37
C LYS A 375 -15.62 -34.84 -5.63
N PRO A 376 -14.48 -35.40 -6.09
CA PRO A 376 -14.34 -36.84 -6.21
C PRO A 376 -14.53 -37.51 -4.83
N GLY A 377 -15.09 -38.72 -4.80
CA GLY A 377 -15.43 -39.41 -3.55
C GLY A 377 -16.66 -38.85 -2.81
N GLN A 378 -17.42 -37.92 -3.41
CA GLN A 378 -18.65 -37.38 -2.83
C GLN A 378 -19.81 -37.48 -3.82
N TRP A 379 -21.05 -37.58 -3.34
CA TRP A 379 -22.23 -37.62 -4.22
C TRP A 379 -22.45 -36.28 -4.93
N GLY A 380 -22.29 -35.17 -4.21
CA GLY A 380 -22.43 -33.81 -4.73
C GLY A 380 -21.28 -32.89 -4.33
N ALA A 381 -21.51 -31.58 -4.41
CA ALA A 381 -20.53 -30.58 -3.97
C ALA A 381 -20.29 -30.61 -2.45
N ARG A 382 -21.32 -30.90 -1.66
CA ARG A 382 -21.21 -31.00 -0.18
C ARG A 382 -21.75 -32.32 0.35
N ARG A 383 -22.81 -32.86 -0.28
CA ARG A 383 -23.44 -34.15 0.05
C ARG A 383 -22.46 -35.31 -0.11
N LYS A 384 -22.26 -36.05 0.98
CA LYS A 384 -21.47 -37.28 1.02
C LYS A 384 -22.33 -38.49 0.64
N PHE A 385 -21.68 -39.59 0.27
CA PHE A 385 -22.36 -40.87 0.17
C PHE A 385 -22.87 -41.31 1.55
N THR A 386 -23.87 -42.20 1.58
CA THR A 386 -24.32 -42.80 2.82
C THR A 386 -23.17 -43.59 3.45
N TRP A 387 -22.75 -43.17 4.63
CA TRP A 387 -21.70 -43.87 5.38
C TRP A 387 -22.30 -45.12 6.04
N LYS A 388 -21.74 -46.29 5.75
CA LYS A 388 -22.07 -47.55 6.42
C LYS A 388 -21.04 -47.81 7.51
N LYS A 389 -21.48 -47.90 8.77
CA LYS A 389 -20.60 -48.09 9.93
C LYS A 389 -20.06 -49.52 10.09
N ARG A 390 -20.80 -50.50 9.59
CA ARG A 390 -20.59 -51.93 9.83
C ARG A 390 -20.26 -52.64 8.53
#